data_AF-A0A7R8L8M1-F1
#
_entry.id   AF-A0A7R8L8M1-F1
#
_cell.length_a   1.000
_cell.length_b   1.000
_cell.length_c   1.000
_cell.angle_alpha   90.00
_cell.angle_beta   90.00
_cell.angle_gamma   90.00
#
_symmetry.space_group_name_H-M   'P 1'
#
loop_
_entity.id
_entity.type
_entity.pdbx_description
1 polymer ?
#
loop_
_entity_poly.entity_id
_entity_poly.type
_entity_poly.pdbx_seq_one_letter_code
_entity_poly.pdbx_strand_id
1 'polypeptide(L)'
;MRHRLLFALLLPTFWTCLTADAQAAAPSESVFPKSQLRPGMHGLTYTVLQGNKIEPIHTEILGIAKDFVGPGLDLIIAKLVDAKTATTGAVHGMSGSPLYIDGKLVGALSRRIASFEKDGHCGFTPIEDMLRIEQEPSPEPIRPFPTELRDAWRWGGPAPLRSAALRADYLGIPLSVGGLNPKIVSRFLEALGFRGAPILAVPGGGTTAIAGGGSALEPGASLAAVMMTGDINISGTGTLTWRDGNRVLAFGHPMFGFGKSDLPMAAAEVVTTVPSYETPYKLTNVGPVVGTILEDRLSAIGGKVGQMPKLASYRFERFHCGRRLPTLRGEFVSHPLLTPLVVNLAMGQIFSATDSFGRSFTVSVDGFVHFRNLPSLRLRGLYSGEDGDLATAILEMVQPLQLLFQQPWVEPVVESLELKTVSTEKEENWTIERASVDNPRCPPGGTVWVRCVLQERHGRRLERRVALPLPPGLHEQSVAVRIASGRALDTRALQQKIPSAQSAEELIALLNAQHPNDTLYIQAVSEAPGIVSGASDLPALPPTIRTTLSPSTSSKQADSWNELIWSEEALTVPGVVGGEQTVRIEVR
;
A
#
# COMPACT_ATOMS: atom_id res chain seq x y z
N MET A 1 42.47 -7.93 90.57
CA MET A 1 41.35 -7.19 91.21
C MET A 1 40.41 -6.78 90.08
N ARG A 2 39.13 -7.21 90.00
CA ARG A 2 37.95 -6.61 90.68
C ARG A 2 38.01 -5.07 90.62
N HIS A 3 37.10 -4.31 90.00
CA HIS A 3 35.86 -4.56 89.25
C HIS A 3 35.83 -3.60 88.01
N ARG A 4 34.78 -3.37 87.19
CA ARG A 4 33.32 -3.65 87.20
C ARG A 4 32.80 -3.62 85.75
N LEU A 5 31.65 -4.23 85.43
CA LEU A 5 30.94 -3.97 84.16
C LEU A 5 29.88 -2.87 84.33
N LEU A 6 29.65 -2.09 83.26
CA LEU A 6 28.48 -1.23 83.09
C LEU A 6 27.99 -1.41 81.64
N PHE A 7 26.88 -2.13 81.48
CA PHE A 7 26.18 -2.28 80.20
C PHE A 7 25.35 -1.03 79.94
N ALA A 8 25.58 -0.36 78.80
CA ALA A 8 24.71 0.69 78.30
C ALA A 8 23.86 0.13 77.14
N LEU A 9 22.53 0.16 77.28
CA LEU A 9 21.62 -0.14 76.17
C LEU A 9 21.69 0.98 75.13
N LEU A 10 21.96 0.63 73.88
CA LEU A 10 21.73 1.49 72.72
C LEU A 10 20.47 1.02 71.98
N LEU A 11 19.41 1.83 72.05
CA LEU A 11 18.22 1.69 71.21
C LEU A 11 18.53 2.28 69.81
N PRO A 12 18.39 1.53 68.71
CA PRO A 12 18.36 2.12 67.38
C PRO A 12 16.96 2.70 67.11
N THR A 13 16.86 4.02 67.01
CA THR A 13 15.65 4.70 66.52
C THR A 13 15.48 4.43 65.02
N PHE A 14 14.51 3.59 64.67
CA PHE A 14 14.07 3.40 63.29
C PHE A 14 13.40 4.68 62.77
N TRP A 15 14.11 5.45 61.94
CA TRP A 15 13.51 6.52 61.15
C TRP A 15 12.96 5.92 59.85
N THR A 16 11.65 5.63 59.83
CA THR A 16 10.95 5.27 58.59
C THR A 16 10.75 6.53 57.75
N CYS A 17 11.67 6.82 56.84
CA CYS A 17 11.41 7.75 55.75
C CYS A 17 10.29 7.16 54.85
N LEU A 18 9.06 7.66 55.01
CA LEU A 18 8.09 7.58 53.92
C LEU A 18 8.58 8.49 52.80
N THR A 19 9.26 7.91 51.82
CA THR A 19 9.40 8.53 50.50
C THR A 19 8.02 8.52 49.85
N ALA A 20 7.27 9.61 50.04
CA ALA A 20 6.12 9.87 49.22
C ALA A 20 6.61 10.08 47.77
N ASP A 21 6.34 9.10 46.90
CA ASP A 21 6.47 9.29 45.45
C ASP A 21 5.44 10.33 45.02
N ALA A 22 5.85 11.60 45.11
CA ALA A 22 5.19 12.70 44.45
C ALA A 22 5.45 12.55 42.95
N GLN A 23 4.68 11.66 42.31
CA GLN A 23 4.56 11.60 40.86
C GLN A 23 4.03 12.96 40.40
N ALA A 24 4.96 13.89 40.11
CA ALA A 24 4.62 15.20 39.60
C ALA A 24 3.91 15.02 38.27
N ALA A 25 2.59 15.22 38.28
CA ALA A 25 1.81 15.30 37.04
C ALA A 25 2.42 16.42 36.20
N ALA A 26 2.86 16.08 34.98
CA ALA A 26 3.28 17.09 34.03
C ALA A 26 2.13 18.10 33.86
N PRO A 27 2.41 19.41 33.80
CA PRO A 27 1.35 20.40 33.68
C PRO A 27 0.57 20.14 32.39
N SER A 28 -0.73 19.86 32.52
CA SER A 28 -1.63 19.76 31.38
C SER A 28 -1.55 21.06 30.59
N GLU A 29 -1.06 20.99 29.37
CA GLU A 29 -0.75 22.15 28.55
C GLU A 29 -1.98 23.07 28.42
N SER A 30 -1.88 24.29 28.94
CA SER A 30 -3.03 25.18 29.08
C SER A 30 -3.51 25.66 27.70
N VAL A 31 -4.77 25.38 27.38
CA VAL A 31 -5.39 25.73 26.10
C VAL A 31 -5.77 27.22 26.04
N PHE A 32 -5.53 27.85 24.88
CA PHE A 32 -6.09 29.15 24.52
C PHE A 32 -7.42 28.93 23.78
N PRO A 33 -8.58 29.40 24.31
CA PRO A 33 -9.87 29.14 23.67
C PRO A 33 -9.98 29.82 22.29
N LYS A 34 -10.40 29.08 21.25
CA LYS A 34 -10.49 29.64 19.88
C LYS A 34 -11.45 30.83 19.80
N SER A 35 -12.47 30.85 20.66
CA SER A 35 -13.44 31.96 20.79
C SER A 35 -12.84 33.29 21.26
N GLN A 36 -11.61 33.30 21.79
CA GLN A 36 -10.91 34.51 22.24
C GLN A 36 -9.97 35.10 21.19
N LEU A 37 -9.69 34.38 20.09
CA LEU A 37 -8.79 34.83 19.02
C LEU A 37 -9.33 36.06 18.30
N ARG A 38 -8.42 36.97 17.94
CA ARG A 38 -8.71 38.20 17.20
C ARG A 38 -7.65 38.42 16.10
N PRO A 39 -8.01 39.03 14.97
CA PRO A 39 -7.04 39.48 13.98
C PRO A 39 -5.99 40.40 14.61
N GLY A 40 -4.73 40.29 14.18
CA GLY A 40 -3.59 41.04 14.72
C GLY A 40 -3.02 40.51 16.04
N MET A 41 -3.52 39.39 16.57
CA MET A 41 -2.83 38.69 17.66
C MET A 41 -1.55 38.04 17.14
N HIS A 42 -0.47 38.08 17.93
CA HIS A 42 0.79 37.40 17.62
C HIS A 42 0.99 36.17 18.50
N GLY A 43 1.58 35.14 17.91
CA GLY A 43 1.93 33.88 18.57
C GLY A 43 3.22 33.28 18.02
N LEU A 44 3.64 32.17 18.63
CA LEU A 44 4.82 31.41 18.24
C LEU A 44 4.40 30.02 17.78
N THR A 45 4.74 29.66 16.54
CA THR A 45 4.61 28.30 16.01
C THR A 45 5.94 27.58 16.17
N TYR A 46 5.95 26.42 16.84
CA TYR A 46 7.19 25.66 17.10
C TYR A 46 7.37 24.55 16.07
N THR A 47 8.54 24.47 15.44
CA THR A 47 8.85 23.44 14.45
C THR A 47 10.36 23.18 14.33
N VAL A 48 10.74 22.01 13.84
CA VAL A 48 12.13 21.73 13.42
C VAL A 48 12.32 22.09 11.95
N LEU A 49 13.26 23.00 11.64
CA LEU A 49 13.66 23.31 10.25
C LEU A 49 14.91 22.53 9.79
N GLN A 50 15.79 22.16 10.73
CA GLN A 50 17.00 21.37 10.50
C GLN A 50 17.46 20.66 11.79
N GLY A 51 18.06 19.47 11.65
CA GLY A 51 18.45 18.59 12.73
C GLY A 51 17.24 18.11 13.54
N ASN A 52 17.36 18.24 14.86
CA ASN A 52 16.28 17.97 15.83
C ASN A 52 15.95 19.22 16.67
N LYS A 53 16.45 20.40 16.30
CA LYS A 53 16.27 21.63 17.08
C LYS A 53 14.88 22.22 16.81
N ILE A 54 14.04 22.21 17.82
CA ILE A 54 12.75 22.91 17.79
C ILE A 54 13.01 24.42 17.88
N GLU A 55 12.41 25.18 16.98
CA GLU A 55 12.55 26.63 16.93
C GLU A 55 11.19 27.33 16.83
N PRO A 56 11.03 28.50 17.47
CA PRO A 56 9.85 29.33 17.28
C PRO A 56 9.89 30.06 15.93
N ILE A 57 8.71 30.21 15.34
CA ILE A 57 8.39 30.96 14.13
C ILE A 57 7.29 31.98 14.48
N HIS A 58 7.59 33.26 14.33
CA HIS A 58 6.61 34.33 14.57
C HIS A 58 5.40 34.19 13.64
N THR A 59 4.20 34.20 14.23
CA THR A 59 2.93 33.94 13.55
C THR A 59 1.93 35.05 13.90
N GLU A 60 1.25 35.60 12.89
CA GLU A 60 0.17 36.59 13.06
C GLU A 60 -1.18 35.94 12.77
N ILE A 61 -2.17 36.13 13.64
CA ILE A 61 -3.54 35.67 13.46
C ILE A 61 -4.28 36.64 12.55
N LEU A 62 -4.85 36.14 11.45
CA LEU A 62 -5.65 36.92 10.51
C LEU A 62 -7.16 36.76 10.78
N GLY A 63 -7.59 35.62 11.34
CA GLY A 63 -8.97 35.41 11.77
C GLY A 63 -9.34 33.94 11.95
N ILE A 64 -10.64 33.67 12.01
CA ILE A 64 -11.21 32.32 12.05
C ILE A 64 -12.15 32.15 10.86
N ALA A 65 -11.85 31.19 9.99
CA ALA A 65 -12.76 30.73 8.95
C ALA A 65 -13.70 29.68 9.57
N LYS A 66 -14.96 30.08 9.83
CA LYS A 66 -15.97 29.20 10.44
C LYS A 66 -16.41 28.10 9.51
N ASP A 67 -16.67 26.92 10.07
CA ASP A 67 -17.15 25.73 9.36
C ASP A 67 -16.29 25.32 8.14
N PHE A 68 -15.05 25.81 8.07
CA PHE A 68 -14.21 25.73 6.88
C PHE A 68 -13.87 24.29 6.53
N VAL A 69 -13.56 23.47 7.53
CA VAL A 69 -13.26 22.04 7.34
C VAL A 69 -14.57 21.25 7.17
N GLY A 70 -15.57 21.59 7.96
CA GLY A 70 -16.93 21.05 7.95
C GLY A 70 -17.77 21.66 9.08
N PRO A 71 -19.05 21.28 9.24
CA PRO A 71 -19.91 21.83 10.28
C PRO A 71 -19.33 21.68 11.69
N GLY A 72 -19.17 22.80 12.40
CA GLY A 72 -18.54 22.88 13.72
C GLY A 72 -17.01 22.81 13.75
N LEU A 73 -16.36 22.65 12.59
CA LEU A 73 -14.90 22.52 12.44
C LEU A 73 -14.31 23.74 11.74
N ASP A 74 -13.94 24.72 12.57
CA ASP A 74 -13.32 25.97 12.14
C ASP A 74 -11.85 25.77 11.71
N LEU A 75 -11.32 26.73 10.96
CA LEU A 75 -9.90 26.85 10.67
C LEU A 75 -9.39 28.22 11.12
N ILE A 76 -8.32 28.26 11.92
CA ILE A 76 -7.65 29.51 12.27
C ILE A 76 -6.78 29.92 11.09
N ILE A 77 -7.00 31.10 10.54
CA ILE A 77 -6.22 31.65 9.43
C ILE A 77 -5.13 32.55 10.00
N ALA A 78 -3.89 32.30 9.59
CA ALA A 78 -2.72 32.98 10.11
C ALA A 78 -1.65 33.17 9.02
N LYS A 79 -0.63 33.98 9.33
CA LYS A 79 0.52 34.28 8.48
C LYS A 79 1.82 34.00 9.23
N LEU A 80 2.73 33.24 8.63
CA LEU A 80 4.09 33.06 9.15
C LEU A 80 4.93 34.28 8.76
N VAL A 81 5.20 35.17 9.72
CA VAL A 81 5.86 36.47 9.49
C VAL A 81 7.35 36.45 9.81
N ASP A 82 7.90 35.29 10.17
CA ASP A 82 9.32 35.12 10.50
C ASP A 82 10.22 35.11 9.25
N ALA A 83 11.39 35.74 9.35
CA ALA A 83 12.40 35.74 8.28
C ALA A 83 12.87 34.32 7.91
N LYS A 84 12.87 33.38 8.86
CA LYS A 84 13.20 31.96 8.61
C LYS A 84 12.26 31.29 7.61
N THR A 85 11.02 31.77 7.51
CA THR A 85 9.96 31.22 6.64
C THR A 85 9.73 32.03 5.36
N ALA A 86 10.43 33.16 5.15
CA ALA A 86 10.17 34.09 4.06
C ALA A 86 10.33 33.49 2.64
N THR A 87 11.11 32.42 2.46
CA THR A 87 11.31 31.74 1.16
C THR A 87 10.63 30.38 1.07
N THR A 88 10.28 29.80 2.20
CA THR A 88 9.71 28.45 2.33
C THR A 88 8.20 28.48 2.47
N GLY A 89 7.66 29.40 3.28
CA GLY A 89 6.28 29.40 3.76
C GLY A 89 6.00 28.22 4.69
N ALA A 90 4.74 27.83 4.81
CA ALA A 90 4.36 26.58 5.48
C ALA A 90 4.70 25.38 4.58
N VAL A 91 5.68 24.56 4.96
CA VAL A 91 6.18 23.43 4.15
C VAL A 91 5.52 22.10 4.48
N HIS A 92 5.50 21.17 3.53
CA HIS A 92 5.13 19.78 3.79
C HIS A 92 6.05 19.18 4.87
N GLY A 93 5.47 18.53 5.89
CA GLY A 93 6.20 18.09 7.09
C GLY A 93 6.24 19.11 8.24
N MET A 94 5.71 20.33 8.08
CA MET A 94 5.33 21.20 9.21
C MET A 94 3.93 20.87 9.78
N SER A 95 3.16 19.99 9.12
CA SER A 95 1.86 19.52 9.62
C SER A 95 1.95 19.06 11.06
N GLY A 96 1.17 19.68 11.95
CA GLY A 96 1.18 19.42 13.38
C GLY A 96 2.02 20.39 14.22
N SER A 97 2.71 21.37 13.62
CA SER A 97 3.52 22.35 14.37
C SER A 97 2.63 23.18 15.32
N PRO A 98 2.82 23.11 16.65
CA PRO A 98 1.93 23.75 17.62
C PRO A 98 2.14 25.26 17.68
N LEU A 99 1.02 25.99 17.74
CA LEU A 99 0.93 27.44 17.84
C LEU A 99 0.51 27.86 19.25
N TYR A 100 1.27 28.77 19.85
CA TYR A 100 1.02 29.31 21.18
C TYR A 100 0.78 30.81 21.16
N ILE A 101 -0.16 31.27 21.99
CA ILE A 101 -0.38 32.69 22.33
C ILE A 101 -0.36 32.79 23.85
N ASP A 102 0.40 33.73 24.41
CA ASP A 102 0.58 33.91 25.86
C ASP A 102 1.00 32.62 26.61
N GLY A 103 1.82 31.78 25.96
CA GLY A 103 2.25 30.48 26.50
C GLY A 103 1.17 29.39 26.50
N LYS A 104 0.00 29.63 25.90
CA LYS A 104 -1.12 28.69 25.82
C LYS A 104 -1.28 28.11 24.42
N LEU A 105 -1.50 26.80 24.32
CA LEU A 105 -1.64 26.11 23.05
C LEU A 105 -2.98 26.47 22.39
N VAL A 106 -2.94 26.91 21.13
CA VAL A 106 -4.09 27.37 20.33
C VAL A 106 -4.53 26.30 19.33
N GLY A 107 -3.57 25.62 18.70
CA GLY A 107 -3.82 24.70 17.59
C GLY A 107 -2.56 24.26 16.88
N ALA A 108 -2.73 23.55 15.76
CA ALA A 108 -1.65 22.95 14.98
C ALA A 108 -1.69 23.38 13.52
N LEU A 109 -0.55 23.76 12.96
CA LEU A 109 -0.41 24.07 11.54
C LEU A 109 -0.80 22.86 10.70
N SER A 110 -1.80 22.99 9.83
CA SER A 110 -2.37 21.86 9.08
C SER A 110 -2.56 22.11 7.58
N ARG A 111 -2.55 23.37 7.13
CA ARG A 111 -2.88 23.75 5.74
C ARG A 111 -2.03 24.89 5.19
N ARG A 112 -1.85 24.88 3.86
CA ARG A 112 -1.57 26.09 3.06
C ARG A 112 -2.90 26.62 2.53
N ILE A 113 -3.05 27.95 2.42
CA ILE A 113 -4.30 28.55 1.94
C ILE A 113 -4.34 28.68 0.40
N ALA A 114 -3.16 28.76 -0.26
CA ALA A 114 -3.06 28.77 -1.71
C ALA A 114 -1.82 28.01 -2.22
N SER A 115 -1.90 27.54 -3.47
CA SER A 115 -0.77 26.96 -4.22
C SER A 115 0.16 28.06 -4.75
N PHE A 116 1.46 27.77 -4.85
CA PHE A 116 2.51 28.69 -5.31
C PHE A 116 2.70 29.98 -4.48
N GLU A 117 1.97 30.13 -3.37
CA GLU A 117 2.07 31.28 -2.48
C GLU A 117 3.36 31.24 -1.63
N LYS A 118 3.94 32.41 -1.39
CA LYS A 118 5.14 32.60 -0.54
C LYS A 118 5.00 33.67 0.54
N ASP A 119 3.85 34.32 0.63
CA ASP A 119 3.59 35.31 1.68
C ASP A 119 3.34 34.66 3.06
N GLY A 120 3.13 33.34 3.09
CA GLY A 120 3.15 32.55 4.33
C GLY A 120 1.77 32.34 4.97
N HIS A 121 0.68 32.55 4.22
CA HIS A 121 -0.67 32.25 4.72
C HIS A 121 -0.85 30.76 4.93
N CYS A 122 -1.41 30.41 6.08
CA CYS A 122 -1.60 29.04 6.51
C CYS A 122 -2.83 28.88 7.40
N GLY A 123 -3.29 27.65 7.49
CA GLY A 123 -4.40 27.24 8.35
C GLY A 123 -3.90 26.43 9.53
N PHE A 124 -4.40 26.75 10.72
CA PHE A 124 -4.20 25.98 11.94
C PHE A 124 -5.51 25.33 12.38
N THR A 125 -5.48 24.03 12.64
CA THR A 125 -6.60 23.30 13.24
C THR A 125 -6.63 23.59 14.74
N PRO A 126 -7.76 24.05 15.33
CA PRO A 126 -7.81 24.37 16.75
C PRO A 126 -7.54 23.16 17.64
N ILE A 127 -6.79 23.35 18.73
CA ILE A 127 -6.45 22.26 19.67
C ILE A 127 -7.69 21.64 20.31
N GLU A 128 -8.74 22.45 20.52
CA GLU A 128 -10.04 21.99 21.01
C GLU A 128 -10.68 20.91 20.12
N ASP A 129 -10.48 21.01 18.80
CA ASP A 129 -11.05 20.09 17.81
C ASP A 129 -10.14 18.86 17.64
N MET A 130 -8.84 18.99 17.90
CA MET A 130 -7.88 17.87 17.96
C MET A 130 -8.07 17.01 19.22
N LEU A 131 -8.28 17.61 20.39
CA LEU A 131 -8.46 16.89 21.67
C LEU A 131 -9.75 16.04 21.70
N ARG A 132 -10.72 16.30 20.81
CA ARG A 132 -11.96 15.53 20.70
C ARG A 132 -11.80 14.20 19.96
N ILE A 133 -10.71 13.97 19.21
CA ILE A 133 -10.60 12.76 18.38
C ILE A 133 -10.59 11.46 19.21
N GLU A 134 -10.08 11.50 20.45
CA GLU A 134 -10.11 10.36 21.39
C GLU A 134 -11.54 10.02 21.88
N GLN A 135 -12.49 10.95 21.70
CA GLN A 135 -13.87 10.86 22.17
C GLN A 135 -14.86 10.56 21.03
N GLU A 136 -14.41 10.59 19.77
CA GLU A 136 -15.27 10.25 18.64
C GLU A 136 -15.67 8.76 18.71
N PRO A 137 -16.98 8.44 18.68
CA PRO A 137 -17.40 7.04 18.60
C PRO A 137 -16.73 6.40 17.39
N SER A 138 -16.28 5.16 17.57
CA SER A 138 -15.78 4.38 16.44
C SER A 138 -16.94 4.19 15.47
N PRO A 139 -16.79 4.53 14.17
CA PRO A 139 -17.71 3.95 13.18
C PRO A 139 -17.66 2.42 13.34
N GLU A 140 -18.78 1.74 13.12
CA GLU A 140 -18.79 0.28 13.09
C GLU A 140 -17.66 -0.23 12.17
N PRO A 141 -17.02 -1.38 12.49
CA PRO A 141 -16.01 -1.96 11.62
C PRO A 141 -16.56 -2.03 10.19
N ILE A 142 -15.75 -1.57 9.22
CA ILE A 142 -16.18 -1.30 7.85
C ILE A 142 -16.99 -2.49 7.34
N ARG A 143 -18.33 -2.33 7.30
CA ARG A 143 -19.18 -3.35 6.70
C ARG A 143 -18.72 -3.48 5.24
N PRO A 144 -18.57 -4.71 4.72
CA PRO A 144 -18.19 -4.89 3.34
C PRO A 144 -19.06 -4.06 2.40
N PHE A 145 -18.43 -3.47 1.38
CA PHE A 145 -19.07 -2.51 0.48
C PHE A 145 -20.45 -2.99 0.02
N PRO A 146 -21.50 -2.15 0.10
CA PRO A 146 -22.80 -2.46 -0.47
C PRO A 146 -22.66 -2.91 -1.93
N THR A 147 -23.37 -3.97 -2.30
CA THR A 147 -23.24 -4.64 -3.60
C THR A 147 -23.45 -3.69 -4.79
N GLU A 148 -24.22 -2.63 -4.61
CA GLU A 148 -24.49 -1.61 -5.65
C GLU A 148 -23.27 -0.73 -5.96
N LEU A 149 -22.43 -0.42 -4.97
CA LEU A 149 -21.13 0.24 -5.18
C LEU A 149 -20.11 -0.69 -5.85
N ARG A 150 -20.26 -2.01 -5.66
CA ARG A 150 -19.40 -3.03 -6.25
C ARG A 150 -19.59 -3.15 -7.76
N ASP A 151 -20.81 -2.94 -8.26
CA ASP A 151 -21.07 -3.04 -9.70
C ASP A 151 -20.64 -1.76 -10.45
N ALA A 152 -20.68 -0.59 -9.79
CA ALA A 152 -19.98 0.62 -10.26
C ALA A 152 -18.45 0.42 -10.30
N TRP A 153 -17.87 -0.24 -9.29
CA TRP A 153 -16.46 -0.65 -9.24
C TRP A 153 -16.06 -1.59 -10.40
N ARG A 154 -16.94 -2.52 -10.78
CA ARG A 154 -16.68 -3.52 -11.84
C ARG A 154 -16.60 -2.92 -13.26
N TRP A 155 -17.24 -1.78 -13.50
CA TRP A 155 -17.33 -1.18 -14.84
C TRP A 155 -16.65 0.20 -14.97
N GLY A 156 -16.34 0.89 -13.86
CA GLY A 156 -15.84 2.28 -13.87
C GLY A 156 -14.38 2.49 -13.43
N GLY A 157 -13.66 1.43 -13.02
CA GLY A 157 -12.39 1.57 -12.31
C GLY A 157 -12.58 2.10 -10.87
N PRO A 158 -11.48 2.45 -10.15
CA PRO A 158 -11.58 2.94 -8.78
C PRO A 158 -12.23 4.32 -8.73
N ALA A 159 -13.54 4.35 -8.47
CA ALA A 159 -14.29 5.60 -8.31
C ALA A 159 -13.74 6.40 -7.10
N PRO A 160 -13.49 7.72 -7.25
CA PRO A 160 -12.77 8.56 -6.27
C PRO A 160 -13.61 8.95 -5.03
N LEU A 161 -14.51 8.09 -4.58
CA LEU A 161 -15.43 8.37 -3.47
C LEU A 161 -14.73 8.55 -2.12
N ARG A 162 -13.51 8.02 -1.95
CA ARG A 162 -12.67 8.30 -0.77
C ARG A 162 -11.83 9.57 -0.90
N SER A 163 -11.31 9.88 -2.08
CA SER A 163 -10.52 11.10 -2.28
C SER A 163 -11.38 12.37 -2.38
N ALA A 164 -12.66 12.26 -2.75
CA ALA A 164 -13.62 13.36 -2.65
C ALA A 164 -13.81 13.90 -1.20
N ALA A 165 -13.45 13.11 -0.17
CA ALA A 165 -13.52 13.53 1.23
C ALA A 165 -12.25 14.22 1.76
N LEU A 166 -11.10 14.05 1.09
CA LEU A 166 -9.82 14.65 1.48
C LEU A 166 -9.56 15.89 0.61
N ARG A 167 -9.95 17.07 1.12
CA ARG A 167 -9.78 18.34 0.38
C ARG A 167 -8.30 18.62 0.09
N ALA A 168 -8.03 19.12 -1.12
CA ALA A 168 -6.69 19.43 -1.62
C ALA A 168 -5.93 20.54 -0.83
N ASP A 169 -6.61 21.22 0.10
CA ASP A 169 -6.07 22.35 0.88
C ASP A 169 -5.20 21.92 2.08
N TYR A 170 -5.07 20.62 2.35
CA TYR A 170 -4.18 20.14 3.42
C TYR A 170 -2.69 20.31 3.05
N LEU A 171 -1.83 20.50 4.06
CA LEU A 171 -0.40 20.30 3.86
C LEU A 171 -0.18 18.81 3.55
N GLY A 172 0.08 18.53 2.27
CA GLY A 172 0.42 17.18 1.80
C GLY A 172 1.53 16.55 2.65
N ILE A 173 1.39 15.27 2.92
CA ILE A 173 2.28 14.49 3.77
C ILE A 173 3.45 14.05 2.89
N PRO A 174 4.70 14.46 3.20
CA PRO A 174 5.86 13.96 2.51
C PRO A 174 5.97 12.45 2.76
N LEU A 175 5.62 11.67 1.74
CA LEU A 175 5.85 10.24 1.67
C LEU A 175 7.26 10.02 1.10
N SER A 176 8.17 9.72 2.01
CA SER A 176 9.55 9.34 1.72
C SER A 176 9.61 7.87 1.32
N VAL A 177 10.22 7.59 0.18
CA VAL A 177 10.57 6.22 -0.27
C VAL A 177 12.03 6.22 -0.67
N GLY A 178 12.86 5.40 -0.01
CA GLY A 178 14.29 5.34 -0.28
C GLY A 178 14.60 4.94 -1.72
N GLY A 179 15.43 5.71 -2.43
CA GLY A 179 15.96 5.36 -3.74
C GLY A 179 14.97 5.31 -4.92
N LEU A 180 13.68 5.61 -4.73
CA LEU A 180 12.68 5.58 -5.80
C LEU A 180 12.39 6.99 -6.35
N ASN A 181 12.22 7.12 -7.67
CA ASN A 181 11.86 8.39 -8.29
C ASN A 181 10.44 8.81 -7.87
N PRO A 182 10.20 10.04 -7.38
CA PRO A 182 8.87 10.51 -6.97
C PRO A 182 7.77 10.32 -8.02
N LYS A 183 8.08 10.38 -9.32
CA LYS A 183 7.11 10.14 -10.40
C LYS A 183 6.57 8.70 -10.41
N ILE A 184 7.42 7.73 -10.04
CA ILE A 184 7.03 6.31 -9.95
C ILE A 184 6.14 6.09 -8.71
N VAL A 185 6.49 6.70 -7.58
CA VAL A 185 5.67 6.71 -6.36
C VAL A 185 4.28 7.28 -6.66
N SER A 186 4.18 8.44 -7.32
CA SER A 186 2.91 9.02 -7.74
C SER A 186 2.10 8.09 -8.64
N ARG A 187 2.73 7.43 -9.62
CA ARG A 187 2.05 6.46 -10.50
C ARG A 187 1.42 5.29 -9.70
N PHE A 188 2.09 4.79 -8.67
CA PHE A 188 1.53 3.74 -7.80
C PHE A 188 0.42 4.26 -6.88
N LEU A 189 0.58 5.44 -6.28
CA LEU A 189 -0.48 6.10 -5.51
C LEU A 189 -1.74 6.29 -6.36
N GLU A 190 -1.58 6.76 -7.61
CA GLU A 190 -2.69 6.96 -8.53
C GLU A 190 -3.40 5.66 -8.90
N ALA A 191 -2.65 4.61 -9.26
CA ALA A 191 -3.19 3.31 -9.66
C ALA A 191 -3.98 2.62 -8.53
N LEU A 192 -3.63 2.90 -7.28
CA LEU A 192 -4.30 2.36 -6.09
C LEU A 192 -5.43 3.27 -5.55
N GLY A 193 -5.78 4.34 -6.27
CA GLY A 193 -6.92 5.20 -5.94
C GLY A 193 -6.62 6.32 -4.95
N PHE A 194 -5.35 6.57 -4.58
CA PHE A 194 -4.94 7.72 -3.76
C PHE A 194 -4.87 9.04 -4.57
N ARG A 195 -5.45 9.09 -5.78
CA ARG A 195 -5.61 10.32 -6.58
C ARG A 195 -6.34 11.39 -5.76
N GLY A 196 -5.64 12.49 -5.45
CA GLY A 196 -6.18 13.60 -4.66
C GLY A 196 -6.06 13.44 -3.14
N ALA A 197 -5.49 12.34 -2.64
CA ALA A 197 -5.08 12.29 -1.24
C ALA A 197 -3.97 13.34 -0.96
N PRO A 198 -3.88 13.91 0.25
CA PRO A 198 -2.84 14.88 0.61
C PRO A 198 -1.53 14.15 0.90
N ILE A 199 -1.02 13.42 -0.09
CA ILE A 199 0.19 12.62 -0.01
C ILE A 199 1.09 13.03 -1.16
N LEU A 200 2.34 13.30 -0.84
CA LEU A 200 3.32 13.82 -1.75
C LEU A 200 4.54 12.91 -1.77
N ALA A 201 4.86 12.34 -2.92
CA ALA A 201 6.13 11.65 -3.10
C ALA A 201 7.30 12.62 -2.97
N VAL A 202 8.22 12.37 -2.03
CA VAL A 202 9.46 13.12 -1.86
C VAL A 202 10.68 12.20 -1.80
N PRO A 203 11.89 12.68 -2.14
CA PRO A 203 13.13 12.01 -1.77
C PRO A 203 13.15 11.75 -0.25
N GLY A 204 13.57 10.55 0.15
CA GLY A 204 13.68 10.13 1.54
C GLY A 204 15.12 9.83 1.96
N GLY A 205 15.45 10.10 3.23
CA GLY A 205 16.65 9.58 3.86
C GLY A 205 16.52 8.09 4.23
N GLY A 206 17.61 7.51 4.71
CA GLY A 206 17.60 6.14 5.25
C GLY A 206 17.09 6.07 6.69
N THR A 207 16.93 4.85 7.21
CA THR A 207 16.75 4.61 8.65
C THR A 207 18.05 4.97 9.38
N THR A 208 18.00 5.82 10.40
CA THR A 208 19.19 6.22 11.19
C THR A 208 18.91 6.12 12.69
N ALA A 209 19.97 6.00 13.49
CA ALA A 209 19.84 6.04 14.95
C ALA A 209 19.64 7.48 15.42
N ILE A 210 18.39 7.88 15.68
CA ILE A 210 18.06 9.20 16.23
C ILE A 210 18.25 9.19 17.74
N ALA A 211 19.12 10.08 18.24
CA ALA A 211 19.38 10.23 19.67
C ALA A 211 18.10 10.64 20.44
N GLY A 212 17.85 10.00 21.58
CA GLY A 212 16.69 10.28 22.44
C GLY A 212 15.42 9.50 22.12
N GLY A 213 15.27 8.87 20.94
CA GLY A 213 14.14 7.98 20.64
C GLY A 213 12.76 8.54 21.01
N GLY A 214 11.98 7.80 21.80
CA GLY A 214 10.63 8.20 22.22
C GLY A 214 10.57 9.33 23.26
N SER A 215 11.68 9.66 23.93
CA SER A 215 11.75 10.85 24.80
C SER A 215 12.09 12.13 24.02
N ALA A 216 12.51 12.04 22.75
CA ALA A 216 12.69 13.20 21.86
C ALA A 216 11.37 13.71 21.25
N LEU A 217 10.24 13.02 21.48
CA LEU A 217 8.93 13.40 20.98
C LEU A 217 8.23 14.42 21.91
N GLU A 218 8.64 15.68 21.83
CA GLU A 218 8.01 16.83 22.52
C GLU A 218 7.26 17.76 21.54
N PRO A 219 6.35 18.64 21.99
CA PRO A 219 5.63 19.58 21.11
C PRO A 219 6.56 20.39 20.20
N GLY A 220 6.36 20.27 18.88
CA GLY A 220 7.22 20.87 17.84
C GLY A 220 8.29 19.93 17.27
N ALA A 221 8.53 18.75 17.86
CA ALA A 221 9.46 17.74 17.36
C ALA A 221 8.91 17.03 16.11
N SER A 222 9.82 16.55 15.24
CA SER A 222 9.44 15.82 14.03
C SER A 222 9.12 14.34 14.31
N LEU A 223 8.06 13.86 13.66
CA LEU A 223 7.45 12.55 13.87
C LEU A 223 7.16 11.89 12.51
N ALA A 224 7.30 10.58 12.46
CA ALA A 224 6.99 9.76 11.28
C ALA A 224 5.90 8.72 11.58
N ALA A 225 4.92 8.62 10.68
CA ALA A 225 4.07 7.45 10.53
C ALA A 225 4.76 6.47 9.57
N VAL A 226 5.26 5.36 10.10
CA VAL A 226 6.12 4.42 9.36
C VAL A 226 5.27 3.29 8.80
N MET A 227 5.35 3.08 7.49
CA MET A 227 4.63 2.03 6.78
C MET A 227 5.52 0.82 6.45
N MET A 228 6.82 1.05 6.26
CA MET A 228 7.84 0.01 6.06
C MET A 228 9.17 0.44 6.67
N THR A 229 9.89 -0.49 7.29
CA THR A 229 11.17 -0.26 7.98
C THR A 229 12.14 -1.43 7.77
N GLY A 230 13.39 -1.29 8.20
CA GLY A 230 14.50 -2.19 7.88
C GLY A 230 15.33 -1.66 6.71
N ASP A 231 15.67 -2.54 5.76
CA ASP A 231 16.47 -2.18 4.58
C ASP A 231 15.68 -1.33 3.54
N ILE A 232 14.35 -1.41 3.58
CA ILE A 232 13.41 -0.53 2.86
C ILE A 232 12.71 0.35 3.89
N ASN A 233 12.73 1.67 3.68
CA ASN A 233 12.01 2.64 4.49
C ASN A 233 10.93 3.35 3.66
N ILE A 234 9.69 3.30 4.14
CA ILE A 234 8.53 3.99 3.58
C ILE A 234 7.79 4.65 4.74
N SER A 235 7.68 5.97 4.74
CA SER A 235 7.10 6.71 5.86
C SER A 235 6.54 8.07 5.44
N GLY A 236 5.49 8.52 6.13
CA GLY A 236 4.95 9.88 6.03
C GLY A 236 5.36 10.71 7.24
N THR A 237 5.89 11.92 7.04
CA THR A 237 6.45 12.73 8.14
C THR A 237 5.69 14.03 8.43
N GLY A 238 5.79 14.49 9.67
CA GLY A 238 5.18 15.71 10.16
C GLY A 238 5.77 16.13 11.50
N THR A 239 4.95 16.80 12.30
CA THR A 239 5.32 17.41 13.59
C THR A 239 4.34 16.99 14.68
N LEU A 240 4.83 16.75 15.88
CA LEU A 240 4.02 16.47 17.07
C LEU A 240 3.46 17.79 17.64
N THR A 241 2.16 17.84 17.89
CA THR A 241 1.48 19.03 18.41
C THR A 241 1.44 19.07 19.92
N TRP A 242 1.03 17.97 20.54
CA TRP A 242 0.66 17.93 21.95
C TRP A 242 1.03 16.58 22.55
N ARG A 243 1.42 16.57 23.83
CA ARG A 243 1.78 15.36 24.56
C ARG A 243 1.32 15.43 26.02
N ASP A 244 0.68 14.38 26.49
CA ASP A 244 0.38 14.13 27.90
C ASP A 244 0.86 12.73 28.31
N GLY A 245 1.97 12.68 29.04
CA GLY A 245 2.67 11.45 29.39
C GLY A 245 3.09 10.66 28.14
N ASN A 246 2.35 9.59 27.85
CA ASN A 246 2.56 8.76 26.65
C ASN A 246 1.55 9.05 25.52
N ARG A 247 0.47 9.80 25.76
CA ARG A 247 -0.50 10.19 24.73
C ARG A 247 0.06 11.33 23.88
N VAL A 248 -0.15 11.27 22.58
CA VAL A 248 0.34 12.28 21.63
C VAL A 248 -0.70 12.59 20.56
N LEU A 249 -0.73 13.84 20.10
CA LEU A 249 -1.48 14.30 18.92
C LEU A 249 -0.53 14.94 17.92
N ALA A 250 -0.76 14.73 16.63
CA ALA A 250 0.10 15.22 15.55
C ALA A 250 -0.69 15.59 14.27
N PHE A 251 0.02 16.16 13.30
CA PHE A 251 -0.42 16.57 11.96
C PHE A 251 -1.48 17.68 11.88
N GLY A 252 -2.45 17.73 12.81
CA GLY A 252 -3.58 18.66 12.71
C GLY A 252 -4.54 18.36 11.55
N HIS A 253 -4.43 17.17 10.95
CA HIS A 253 -5.25 16.67 9.85
C HIS A 253 -5.13 15.14 9.75
N PRO A 254 -6.01 14.45 8.99
CA PRO A 254 -5.87 13.02 8.75
C PRO A 254 -4.62 12.71 7.94
N MET A 255 -4.03 11.54 8.17
CA MET A 255 -3.03 10.96 7.29
C MET A 255 -3.71 10.34 6.06
N PHE A 256 -4.61 9.39 6.30
CA PHE A 256 -5.44 8.75 5.28
C PHE A 256 -6.93 8.79 5.62
N GLY A 257 -7.29 9.17 6.85
CA GLY A 257 -8.66 9.14 7.37
C GLY A 257 -9.16 7.73 7.68
N PHE A 258 -8.28 6.84 8.15
CA PHE A 258 -8.66 5.45 8.45
C PHE A 258 -9.59 5.30 9.67
N GLY A 259 -9.70 6.31 10.53
CA GLY A 259 -10.38 6.17 11.81
C GLY A 259 -9.45 5.47 12.80
N LYS A 260 -9.90 4.35 13.39
CA LYS A 260 -9.01 3.51 14.20
C LYS A 260 -7.95 2.85 13.34
N SER A 261 -6.71 2.84 13.83
CA SER A 261 -5.56 2.27 13.13
C SER A 261 -4.53 1.70 14.10
N ASP A 262 -3.53 0.99 13.58
CA ASP A 262 -2.35 0.52 14.32
C ASP A 262 -1.08 0.92 13.56
N LEU A 263 -0.99 2.19 13.12
CA LEU A 263 0.16 2.64 12.32
C LEU A 263 1.40 2.84 13.21
N PRO A 264 2.58 2.30 12.86
CA PRO A 264 3.81 2.54 13.61
C PRO A 264 4.21 4.02 13.65
N MET A 265 4.66 4.45 14.83
CA MET A 265 5.10 5.81 15.11
C MET A 265 6.59 5.83 15.43
N ALA A 266 7.37 6.69 14.77
CA ALA A 266 8.79 6.89 15.02
C ALA A 266 9.11 8.39 15.21
N ALA A 267 10.24 8.68 15.86
CA ALA A 267 10.86 10.00 15.79
C ALA A 267 11.48 10.22 14.40
N ALA A 268 11.59 11.47 13.95
CA ALA A 268 12.22 11.82 12.69
C ALA A 268 13.17 13.02 12.84
N GLU A 269 14.30 12.98 12.13
CA GLU A 269 15.30 14.04 12.05
C GLU A 269 15.11 14.80 10.74
N VAL A 270 15.12 16.13 10.77
CA VAL A 270 15.03 16.97 9.58
C VAL A 270 16.42 17.22 9.03
N VAL A 271 16.83 16.52 7.98
CA VAL A 271 18.14 16.74 7.31
C VAL A 271 18.23 18.18 6.80
N THR A 272 17.16 18.66 6.16
CA THR A 272 16.99 20.06 5.75
C THR A 272 15.54 20.35 5.34
N THR A 273 15.17 21.64 5.30
CA THR A 273 13.93 22.11 4.69
C THR A 273 14.21 22.58 3.27
N VAL A 274 13.63 21.91 2.27
CA VAL A 274 13.84 22.19 0.85
C VAL A 274 12.84 23.25 0.35
N PRO A 275 13.30 24.43 -0.08
CA PRO A 275 12.43 25.43 -0.69
C PRO A 275 12.05 25.03 -2.12
N SER A 276 10.78 25.19 -2.46
CA SER A 276 10.24 25.07 -3.83
C SER A 276 8.96 25.89 -3.94
N TYR A 277 8.63 26.36 -5.14
CA TYR A 277 7.36 27.06 -5.43
C TYR A 277 6.20 26.09 -5.56
N GLU A 278 6.42 24.95 -6.20
CA GLU A 278 5.43 23.88 -6.37
C GLU A 278 5.26 23.10 -5.06
N THR A 279 6.39 22.67 -4.49
CA THR A 279 6.41 21.57 -3.51
C THR A 279 7.51 21.75 -2.47
N PRO A 280 7.39 22.67 -1.50
CA PRO A 280 8.37 22.81 -0.42
C PRO A 280 8.14 21.74 0.66
N TYR A 281 9.19 21.03 1.08
CA TYR A 281 9.10 19.90 2.02
C TYR A 281 10.30 19.78 2.97
N LYS A 282 10.13 19.09 4.10
CA LYS A 282 11.23 18.64 4.97
C LYS A 282 11.80 17.32 4.45
N LEU A 283 13.09 17.30 4.11
CA LEU A 283 13.82 16.05 3.86
C LEU A 283 14.19 15.44 5.21
N THR A 284 13.80 14.19 5.45
CA THR A 284 13.86 13.56 6.78
C THR A 284 14.57 12.21 6.78
N ASN A 285 15.30 11.94 7.87
CA ASN A 285 15.68 10.59 8.28
C ASN A 285 14.67 10.10 9.33
N VAL A 286 14.50 8.78 9.43
CA VAL A 286 13.52 8.17 10.33
C VAL A 286 14.19 7.22 11.31
N GLY A 287 13.81 7.34 12.58
CA GLY A 287 14.32 6.51 13.67
C GLY A 287 13.66 5.14 13.77
N PRO A 288 14.02 4.34 14.80
CA PRO A 288 13.25 3.15 15.16
C PRO A 288 11.81 3.51 15.55
N VAL A 289 10.90 2.55 15.43
CA VAL A 289 9.54 2.67 15.95
C VAL A 289 9.59 2.83 17.48
N VAL A 290 8.82 3.77 18.02
CA VAL A 290 8.73 4.11 19.45
C VAL A 290 7.30 4.09 19.99
N GLY A 291 6.30 3.81 19.16
CA GLY A 291 4.90 3.76 19.55
C GLY A 291 3.93 3.41 18.41
N THR A 292 2.64 3.63 18.65
CA THR A 292 1.55 3.42 17.69
C THR A 292 0.68 4.66 17.58
N ILE A 293 0.35 5.05 16.35
CA ILE A 293 -0.77 5.94 16.01
C ILE A 293 -2.03 5.07 15.97
N LEU A 294 -2.98 5.39 16.85
CA LEU A 294 -4.19 4.63 17.13
C LEU A 294 -5.44 5.23 16.46
N GLU A 295 -5.41 6.53 16.17
CA GLU A 295 -6.51 7.28 15.58
C GLU A 295 -5.98 8.14 14.42
N ASP A 296 -6.66 8.10 13.29
CA ASP A 296 -6.41 8.88 12.06
C ASP A 296 -7.73 9.56 11.64
N ARG A 297 -7.94 10.78 12.17
CA ARG A 297 -9.22 11.49 12.16
C ARG A 297 -9.12 12.85 11.47
N LEU A 298 -10.28 13.45 11.18
CA LEU A 298 -10.39 14.67 10.37
C LEU A 298 -9.61 15.88 10.95
N SER A 299 -9.45 15.94 12.27
CA SER A 299 -8.74 17.02 12.97
C SER A 299 -7.28 16.71 13.32
N ALA A 300 -6.87 15.45 13.42
CA ALA A 300 -5.52 15.05 13.84
C ALA A 300 -5.30 13.54 13.69
N ILE A 301 -4.03 13.12 13.76
CA ILE A 301 -3.66 11.77 14.17
C ILE A 301 -3.37 11.74 15.68
N GLY A 302 -3.72 10.65 16.35
CA GLY A 302 -3.52 10.45 17.79
C GLY A 302 -2.92 9.09 18.10
N GLY A 303 -2.08 8.99 19.13
CA GLY A 303 -1.31 7.78 19.40
C GLY A 303 -0.74 7.67 20.81
N LYS A 304 0.01 6.59 21.04
CA LYS A 304 0.69 6.29 22.31
C LYS A 304 2.15 5.90 22.09
N VAL A 305 3.06 6.60 22.77
CA VAL A 305 4.47 6.24 22.89
C VAL A 305 4.61 5.02 23.81
N GLY A 306 5.49 4.08 23.47
CA GLY A 306 5.78 2.86 24.23
C GLY A 306 4.84 1.67 23.96
N GLN A 307 3.65 1.89 23.40
CA GLN A 307 2.81 0.83 22.87
C GLN A 307 3.26 0.52 21.45
N MET A 308 3.74 -0.71 21.17
CA MET A 308 4.17 -1.10 19.82
C MET A 308 3.03 -1.73 19.01
N PRO A 309 2.97 -1.51 17.68
CA PRO A 309 2.01 -2.17 16.80
C PRO A 309 2.47 -3.59 16.47
N LYS A 310 1.56 -4.39 15.89
CA LYS A 310 1.93 -5.67 15.26
C LYS A 310 2.31 -5.41 13.79
N LEU A 311 3.49 -5.86 13.39
CA LEU A 311 3.99 -5.72 12.02
C LEU A 311 4.06 -7.08 11.31
N ALA A 312 3.97 -7.04 9.99
CA ALA A 312 4.31 -8.15 9.11
C ALA A 312 5.79 -8.06 8.74
N SER A 313 6.47 -9.19 8.58
CA SER A 313 7.89 -9.24 8.19
C SER A 313 8.05 -9.34 6.66
N TYR A 314 9.14 -8.84 6.10
CA TYR A 314 9.49 -9.10 4.70
C TYR A 314 10.90 -9.62 4.53
N ARG A 315 11.10 -10.42 3.48
CA ARG A 315 12.38 -10.99 3.07
C ARG A 315 12.46 -11.10 1.56
N PHE A 316 13.39 -10.36 0.95
CA PHE A 316 13.58 -10.33 -0.49
C PHE A 316 14.96 -10.87 -0.89
N GLU A 317 15.00 -12.08 -1.44
CA GLU A 317 16.20 -12.60 -2.10
C GLU A 317 16.29 -12.06 -3.52
N ARG A 318 17.45 -11.50 -3.89
CA ARG A 318 17.61 -10.76 -5.15
C ARG A 318 18.79 -11.28 -5.95
N PHE A 319 18.57 -11.48 -7.24
CA PHE A 319 19.59 -11.84 -8.21
C PHE A 319 19.47 -10.89 -9.41
N HIS A 320 20.60 -10.38 -9.91
CA HIS A 320 20.64 -9.46 -11.04
C HIS A 320 21.78 -9.86 -11.97
N CYS A 321 21.49 -10.11 -13.25
CA CYS A 321 22.45 -10.56 -14.27
C CYS A 321 23.31 -11.76 -13.79
N GLY A 322 22.67 -12.71 -13.07
CA GLY A 322 23.32 -13.90 -12.49
C GLY A 322 24.06 -13.66 -11.16
N ARG A 323 24.32 -12.42 -10.76
CA ARG A 323 24.95 -12.05 -9.49
C ARG A 323 23.92 -12.03 -8.36
N ARG A 324 24.21 -12.66 -7.23
CA ARG A 324 23.42 -12.52 -5.99
C ARG A 324 23.66 -11.14 -5.37
N LEU A 325 22.58 -10.41 -5.10
CA LEU A 325 22.60 -9.14 -4.36
C LEU A 325 22.28 -9.38 -2.87
N PRO A 326 22.56 -8.40 -1.97
CA PRO A 326 22.13 -8.49 -0.58
C PRO A 326 20.63 -8.72 -0.46
N THR A 327 20.26 -9.70 0.38
CA THR A 327 18.88 -9.98 0.76
C THR A 327 18.35 -8.83 1.60
N LEU A 328 17.24 -8.21 1.20
CA LEU A 328 16.59 -7.15 1.98
C LEU A 328 15.67 -7.77 3.02
N ARG A 329 15.60 -7.19 4.21
CA ARG A 329 14.76 -7.61 5.33
C ARG A 329 14.22 -6.43 6.12
N GLY A 330 13.09 -6.66 6.78
CA GLY A 330 12.51 -5.71 7.71
C GLY A 330 11.05 -6.02 8.00
N GLU A 331 10.30 -4.97 8.31
CA GLU A 331 8.91 -5.05 8.75
C GLU A 331 8.04 -3.99 8.06
N PHE A 332 6.74 -4.27 7.92
CA PHE A 332 5.76 -3.36 7.31
C PHE A 332 4.38 -3.47 7.96
N VAL A 333 3.57 -2.43 7.81
CA VAL A 333 2.22 -2.36 8.37
C VAL A 333 1.27 -3.30 7.62
N SER A 334 0.62 -4.23 8.33
CA SER A 334 -0.48 -5.03 7.79
C SER A 334 -1.79 -4.25 7.92
N HIS A 335 -2.13 -3.46 6.90
CA HIS A 335 -3.39 -2.69 6.85
C HIS A 335 -4.01 -2.76 5.44
N PRO A 336 -5.33 -2.99 5.28
CA PRO A 336 -5.92 -3.37 3.98
C PRO A 336 -5.64 -2.43 2.82
N LEU A 337 -5.57 -1.12 3.10
CA LEU A 337 -5.35 -0.08 2.10
C LEU A 337 -3.86 0.25 1.90
N LEU A 338 -2.99 -0.10 2.86
CA LEU A 338 -1.56 0.19 2.79
C LEU A 338 -0.75 -1.00 2.30
N THR A 339 -1.12 -2.23 2.64
CA THR A 339 -0.38 -3.45 2.27
C THR A 339 -0.12 -3.51 0.76
N PRO A 340 -1.11 -3.36 -0.16
CA PRO A 340 -0.82 -3.36 -1.59
C PRO A 340 0.07 -2.18 -2.04
N LEU A 341 -0.05 -1.01 -1.40
CA LEU A 341 0.76 0.17 -1.70
C LEU A 341 2.23 -0.03 -1.31
N VAL A 342 2.51 -0.46 -0.07
CA VAL A 342 3.89 -0.66 0.39
C VAL A 342 4.59 -1.78 -0.37
N VAL A 343 3.88 -2.85 -0.76
CA VAL A 343 4.46 -3.91 -1.58
C VAL A 343 4.78 -3.41 -2.99
N ASN A 344 3.90 -2.64 -3.64
CA ASN A 344 4.22 -2.00 -4.93
C ASN A 344 5.44 -1.08 -4.83
N LEU A 345 5.52 -0.23 -3.81
CA LEU A 345 6.64 0.68 -3.59
C LEU A 345 7.96 -0.06 -3.29
N ALA A 346 7.91 -1.12 -2.49
CA ALA A 346 9.06 -1.98 -2.21
C ALA A 346 9.58 -2.68 -3.47
N MET A 347 8.68 -3.24 -4.30
CA MET A 347 9.04 -3.83 -5.58
C MET A 347 9.61 -2.78 -6.55
N GLY A 348 9.05 -1.57 -6.55
CA GLY A 348 9.61 -0.40 -7.23
C GLY A 348 11.06 -0.12 -6.83
N GLN A 349 11.34 0.00 -5.53
CA GLN A 349 12.70 0.22 -5.03
C GLN A 349 13.63 -0.96 -5.35
N ILE A 350 13.18 -2.21 -5.21
CA ILE A 350 13.97 -3.43 -5.48
C ILE A 350 14.53 -3.42 -6.89
N PHE A 351 13.72 -3.02 -7.87
CA PHE A 351 14.11 -2.96 -9.27
C PHE A 351 14.82 -1.64 -9.60
N SER A 352 14.30 -0.47 -9.22
CA SER A 352 14.95 0.82 -9.53
C SER A 352 16.33 1.01 -8.89
N ALA A 353 16.68 0.24 -7.85
CA ALA A 353 18.00 0.30 -7.19
C ALA A 353 19.11 -0.55 -7.85
N THR A 354 18.87 -1.14 -9.03
CA THR A 354 19.96 -1.66 -9.88
C THR A 354 20.38 -0.60 -10.88
N ASP A 355 21.59 -0.04 -10.73
CA ASP A 355 22.24 1.02 -11.56
C ASP A 355 22.39 0.69 -13.06
N SER A 356 21.79 -0.41 -13.51
CA SER A 356 21.84 -0.91 -14.87
C SER A 356 20.53 -1.63 -15.14
N PHE A 357 19.47 -0.84 -15.35
CA PHE A 357 18.56 -1.19 -16.41
C PHE A 357 19.06 -0.49 -17.68
N GLY A 358 19.46 -1.30 -18.67
CA GLY A 358 19.41 -0.85 -20.04
C GLY A 358 17.97 -0.45 -20.41
N ARG A 359 17.75 0.06 -21.62
CA ARG A 359 16.40 0.46 -22.08
C ARG A 359 15.34 -0.64 -21.92
N SER A 360 15.76 -1.90 -21.80
CA SER A 360 14.92 -3.07 -21.59
C SER A 360 15.33 -3.92 -20.38
N PHE A 361 14.34 -4.64 -19.84
CA PHE A 361 14.48 -5.55 -18.71
C PHE A 361 13.74 -6.87 -18.96
N THR A 362 14.17 -7.92 -18.26
CA THR A 362 13.34 -9.08 -17.90
C THR A 362 13.47 -9.30 -16.40
N VAL A 363 12.35 -9.46 -15.71
CA VAL A 363 12.26 -9.68 -14.27
C VAL A 363 11.33 -10.85 -13.97
N SER A 364 11.76 -11.74 -13.09
CA SER A 364 10.88 -12.75 -12.49
C SER A 364 10.73 -12.52 -11.00
N VAL A 365 9.55 -12.90 -10.51
CA VAL A 365 9.21 -13.02 -9.09
C VAL A 365 8.66 -14.42 -8.84
N ASP A 366 9.06 -15.03 -7.73
CA ASP A 366 8.40 -16.21 -7.17
C ASP A 366 8.50 -16.16 -5.64
N GLY A 367 7.40 -16.44 -4.96
CA GLY A 367 7.31 -16.28 -3.51
C GLY A 367 5.88 -16.25 -3.01
N PHE A 368 5.72 -15.94 -1.73
CA PHE A 368 4.44 -16.05 -1.02
C PHE A 368 4.17 -14.85 -0.12
N VAL A 369 2.88 -14.51 -0.01
CA VAL A 369 2.31 -13.72 1.07
C VAL A 369 1.66 -14.69 2.04
N HIS A 370 2.14 -14.72 3.28
CA HIS A 370 1.60 -15.54 4.35
C HIS A 370 0.64 -14.70 5.20
N PHE A 371 -0.55 -15.23 5.44
CA PHE A 371 -1.58 -14.59 6.25
C PHE A 371 -1.83 -15.42 7.51
N ARG A 372 -2.17 -14.75 8.61
CA ARG A 372 -2.54 -15.42 9.86
C ARG A 372 -3.91 -16.12 9.78
N ASN A 373 -4.81 -15.58 8.97
CA ASN A 373 -6.22 -15.98 8.90
C ASN A 373 -6.66 -16.54 7.54
N LEU A 374 -5.74 -16.71 6.58
CA LEU A 374 -6.04 -17.19 5.22
C LEU A 374 -4.91 -18.11 4.70
N PRO A 375 -5.19 -18.97 3.70
CA PRO A 375 -4.15 -19.68 2.97
C PRO A 375 -3.13 -18.72 2.34
N SER A 376 -1.90 -19.19 2.09
CA SER A 376 -0.87 -18.35 1.49
C SER A 376 -1.16 -18.05 0.02
N LEU A 377 -1.00 -16.78 -0.37
CA LEU A 377 -1.10 -16.34 -1.76
C LEU A 377 0.28 -16.39 -2.40
N ARG A 378 0.42 -17.07 -3.54
CA ARG A 378 1.65 -17.09 -4.31
C ARG A 378 1.73 -15.85 -5.20
N LEU A 379 2.84 -15.14 -5.16
CA LEU A 379 3.17 -14.09 -6.12
C LEU A 379 4.26 -14.65 -7.04
N ARG A 380 3.85 -15.04 -8.25
CA ARG A 380 4.74 -15.60 -9.28
C ARG A 380 4.45 -14.96 -10.63
N GLY A 381 5.50 -14.64 -11.37
CA GLY A 381 5.38 -14.25 -12.77
C GLY A 381 6.73 -13.92 -13.41
N LEU A 382 6.74 -13.93 -14.74
CA LEU A 382 7.82 -13.39 -15.58
C LEU A 382 7.26 -12.18 -16.32
N TYR A 383 8.03 -11.09 -16.35
CA TYR A 383 7.68 -9.81 -16.97
C TYR A 383 8.89 -9.27 -17.70
N SER A 384 8.67 -8.68 -18.87
CA SER A 384 9.72 -8.12 -19.71
C SER A 384 9.17 -6.90 -20.44
N GLY A 385 10.02 -5.93 -20.75
CA GLY A 385 9.61 -4.71 -21.44
C GLY A 385 10.70 -3.66 -21.47
N GLU A 386 10.32 -2.42 -21.77
CA GLU A 386 11.20 -1.26 -21.71
C GLU A 386 11.01 -0.47 -20.40
N ASP A 387 11.91 0.44 -20.10
CA ASP A 387 11.96 1.22 -18.83
C ASP A 387 10.62 1.87 -18.42
N GLY A 388 9.77 2.26 -19.39
CA GLY A 388 8.43 2.80 -19.16
C GLY A 388 7.38 1.77 -18.68
N ASP A 389 7.61 0.49 -18.96
CA ASP A 389 6.72 -0.63 -18.64
C ASP A 389 6.94 -1.18 -17.23
N LEU A 390 8.07 -0.87 -16.58
CA LEU A 390 8.46 -1.46 -15.29
C LEU A 390 7.39 -1.26 -14.21
N ALA A 391 6.82 -0.06 -14.11
CA ALA A 391 5.74 0.19 -13.15
C ALA A 391 4.41 -0.48 -13.53
N THR A 392 4.17 -0.77 -14.82
CA THR A 392 3.04 -1.63 -15.25
C THR A 392 3.27 -3.06 -14.77
N ALA A 393 4.46 -3.62 -15.02
CA ALA A 393 4.84 -4.96 -14.61
C ALA A 393 4.75 -5.15 -13.10
N ILE A 394 5.20 -4.17 -12.30
CA ILE A 394 5.08 -4.21 -10.83
C ILE A 394 3.61 -4.20 -10.38
N LEU A 395 2.76 -3.37 -10.97
CA LEU A 395 1.32 -3.37 -10.67
C LEU A 395 0.68 -4.73 -10.98
N GLU A 396 1.06 -5.37 -12.09
CA GLU A 396 0.60 -6.71 -12.45
C GLU A 396 1.13 -7.81 -11.49
N MET A 397 2.38 -7.70 -11.00
CA MET A 397 2.93 -8.62 -9.98
C MET A 397 2.12 -8.59 -8.67
N VAL A 398 1.65 -7.40 -8.27
CA VAL A 398 0.94 -7.19 -7.00
C VAL A 398 -0.59 -7.29 -7.17
N GLN A 399 -1.09 -7.37 -8.41
CA GLN A 399 -2.53 -7.46 -8.70
C GLN A 399 -3.26 -8.61 -7.96
N PRO A 400 -2.72 -9.83 -7.82
CA PRO A 400 -3.38 -10.89 -7.04
C PRO A 400 -3.61 -10.50 -5.58
N LEU A 401 -2.62 -9.82 -4.97
CA LEU A 401 -2.72 -9.31 -3.60
C LEU A 401 -3.76 -8.19 -3.51
N GLN A 402 -3.77 -7.28 -4.48
CA GLN A 402 -4.75 -6.19 -4.55
C GLN A 402 -6.19 -6.73 -4.66
N LEU A 403 -6.45 -7.73 -5.51
CA LEU A 403 -7.77 -8.36 -5.64
C LEU A 403 -8.22 -8.99 -4.31
N LEU A 404 -7.31 -9.65 -3.59
CA LEU A 404 -7.58 -10.25 -2.27
C LEU A 404 -7.84 -9.22 -1.15
N PHE A 405 -7.38 -7.98 -1.29
CA PHE A 405 -7.69 -6.88 -0.37
C PHE A 405 -8.95 -6.08 -0.75
N GLN A 406 -9.50 -6.30 -1.95
CA GLN A 406 -10.69 -5.62 -2.46
C GLN A 406 -12.00 -6.39 -2.24
N GLN A 407 -11.94 -7.60 -1.69
CA GLN A 407 -13.09 -8.48 -1.48
C GLN A 407 -13.85 -8.23 -0.16
N PRO A 408 -15.12 -8.67 -0.05
CA PRO A 408 -16.02 -8.34 1.07
C PRO A 408 -16.11 -9.39 2.20
N TRP A 409 -15.42 -10.53 2.11
CA TRP A 409 -15.65 -11.68 3.00
C TRP A 409 -14.91 -11.55 4.34
N VAL A 410 -13.62 -11.23 4.29
CA VAL A 410 -12.75 -11.20 5.48
C VAL A 410 -11.53 -10.32 5.23
N GLU A 411 -11.11 -9.56 6.23
CA GLU A 411 -9.92 -8.72 6.17
C GLU A 411 -8.63 -9.59 6.21
N PRO A 412 -7.76 -9.57 5.18
CA PRO A 412 -6.53 -10.35 5.19
C PRO A 412 -5.50 -9.78 6.18
N VAL A 413 -5.04 -10.58 7.15
CA VAL A 413 -4.01 -10.18 8.12
C VAL A 413 -2.68 -10.78 7.70
N VAL A 414 -1.77 -9.96 7.15
CA VAL A 414 -0.46 -10.43 6.69
C VAL A 414 0.48 -10.67 7.88
N GLU A 415 1.27 -11.72 7.77
CA GLU A 415 2.28 -12.12 8.76
C GLU A 415 3.69 -12.05 8.17
N SER A 416 3.88 -12.52 6.93
CA SER A 416 5.12 -12.33 6.20
C SER A 416 4.96 -12.22 4.68
N LEU A 417 5.96 -11.62 4.04
CA LEU A 417 6.13 -11.52 2.60
C LEU A 417 7.53 -12.02 2.22
N GLU A 418 7.59 -13.16 1.54
CA GLU A 418 8.85 -13.79 1.14
C GLU A 418 8.92 -13.92 -0.37
N LEU A 419 9.76 -13.11 -1.03
CA LEU A 419 9.94 -13.15 -2.48
C LEU A 419 11.39 -13.42 -2.87
N LYS A 420 11.55 -14.17 -3.95
CA LYS A 420 12.79 -14.26 -4.73
C LYS A 420 12.60 -13.53 -6.05
N THR A 421 13.48 -12.58 -6.35
CA THR A 421 13.50 -11.87 -7.64
C THR A 421 14.76 -12.19 -8.43
N VAL A 422 14.62 -12.30 -9.76
CA VAL A 422 15.73 -12.42 -10.70
C VAL A 422 15.54 -11.39 -11.82
N SER A 423 16.51 -10.52 -12.05
CA SER A 423 16.46 -9.50 -13.12
C SER A 423 17.61 -9.63 -14.12
N THR A 424 17.36 -9.23 -15.37
CA THR A 424 18.35 -9.12 -16.45
C THR A 424 18.06 -7.88 -17.31
N GLU A 425 19.10 -7.37 -17.99
CA GLU A 425 19.05 -6.21 -18.90
C GLU A 425 18.73 -6.60 -20.35
N LYS A 426 17.71 -7.43 -20.55
CA LYS A 426 17.28 -7.89 -21.87
C LYS A 426 15.78 -7.94 -21.94
N GLU A 427 15.19 -7.43 -23.02
CA GLU A 427 13.80 -7.77 -23.34
C GLU A 427 13.77 -9.22 -23.84
N GLU A 428 12.93 -10.05 -23.24
CA GLU A 428 12.60 -11.39 -23.72
C GLU A 428 11.07 -11.50 -23.81
N ASN A 429 10.49 -10.74 -24.76
CA ASN A 429 9.06 -10.69 -25.06
C ASN A 429 8.76 -11.34 -26.42
N TRP A 430 7.90 -12.35 -26.42
CA TRP A 430 7.43 -13.07 -27.61
C TRP A 430 5.93 -12.87 -27.80
N THR A 431 5.49 -12.59 -29.02
CA THR A 431 4.08 -12.60 -29.40
C THR A 431 3.79 -13.72 -30.40
N ILE A 432 2.57 -14.28 -30.36
CA ILE A 432 2.15 -15.28 -31.34
C ILE A 432 1.84 -14.59 -32.68
N GLU A 433 2.82 -14.61 -33.60
CA GLU A 433 2.66 -14.06 -34.97
C GLU A 433 1.68 -14.92 -35.78
N ARG A 434 1.83 -16.24 -35.73
CA ARG A 434 1.03 -17.17 -36.52
C ARG A 434 0.96 -18.56 -35.89
N ALA A 435 -0.21 -19.18 -35.95
CA ALA A 435 -0.38 -20.61 -35.71
C ALA A 435 -0.98 -21.29 -36.95
N SER A 436 -0.60 -22.53 -37.21
CA SER A 436 -1.16 -23.36 -38.28
C SER A 436 -1.08 -24.83 -37.92
N VAL A 437 -2.05 -25.64 -38.35
CA VAL A 437 -2.00 -27.10 -38.23
C VAL A 437 -1.51 -27.72 -39.54
N ASP A 438 -0.72 -28.79 -39.46
CA ASP A 438 -0.23 -29.46 -40.67
C ASP A 438 -1.34 -30.26 -41.38
N ASN A 439 -2.25 -30.86 -40.60
CA ASN A 439 -3.41 -31.61 -41.09
C ASN A 439 -4.70 -31.01 -40.47
N PRO A 440 -5.57 -30.36 -41.25
CA PRO A 440 -6.86 -29.85 -40.75
C PRO A 440 -7.93 -30.94 -40.57
N ARG A 441 -7.61 -32.19 -40.94
CA ARG A 441 -8.42 -33.39 -40.71
C ARG A 441 -7.60 -34.44 -39.98
N CYS A 442 -8.16 -35.01 -38.93
CA CYS A 442 -7.49 -36.00 -38.08
C CYS A 442 -8.50 -37.08 -37.65
N PRO A 443 -8.14 -38.38 -37.65
CA PRO A 443 -9.00 -39.41 -37.09
C PRO A 443 -9.16 -39.25 -35.57
N PRO A 444 -10.26 -39.74 -34.97
CA PRO A 444 -10.39 -39.87 -33.52
C PRO A 444 -9.21 -40.65 -32.92
N GLY A 445 -8.64 -40.17 -31.82
CA GLY A 445 -7.42 -40.77 -31.22
C GLY A 445 -6.11 -40.40 -31.93
N GLY A 446 -6.15 -39.63 -33.03
CA GLY A 446 -4.96 -39.21 -33.78
C GLY A 446 -4.20 -38.04 -33.16
N THR A 447 -3.09 -37.65 -33.78
CA THR A 447 -2.26 -36.51 -33.34
C THR A 447 -2.32 -35.39 -34.37
N VAL A 448 -2.60 -34.17 -33.92
CA VAL A 448 -2.51 -32.94 -34.73
C VAL A 448 -1.17 -32.28 -34.48
N TRP A 449 -0.42 -32.01 -35.54
CA TRP A 449 0.82 -31.24 -35.44
C TRP A 449 0.52 -29.76 -35.59
N VAL A 450 0.82 -28.99 -34.56
CA VAL A 450 0.59 -27.54 -34.48
C VAL A 450 1.92 -26.82 -34.64
N ARG A 451 2.03 -26.01 -35.69
CA ARG A 451 3.19 -25.15 -35.99
C ARG A 451 2.91 -23.74 -35.50
N CYS A 452 3.66 -23.30 -34.50
CA CYS A 452 3.60 -21.98 -33.90
C CYS A 452 4.82 -21.16 -34.34
N VAL A 453 4.58 -19.93 -34.81
CA VAL A 453 5.60 -18.93 -35.09
C VAL A 453 5.43 -17.81 -34.08
N LEU A 454 6.42 -17.65 -33.22
CA LEU A 454 6.51 -16.55 -32.26
C LEU A 454 7.46 -15.49 -32.81
N GLN A 455 7.11 -14.22 -32.63
CA GLN A 455 7.93 -13.08 -33.02
C GLN A 455 8.30 -12.26 -31.79
N GLU A 456 9.58 -11.93 -31.65
CA GLU A 456 10.06 -10.93 -30.70
C GLU A 456 9.89 -9.52 -31.27
N ARG A 457 9.65 -8.54 -30.40
CA ARG A 457 9.56 -7.11 -30.73
C ARG A 457 10.72 -6.60 -31.62
N HIS A 458 11.93 -7.10 -31.39
CA HIS A 458 13.14 -6.73 -32.14
C HIS A 458 13.56 -7.77 -33.21
N GLY A 459 12.63 -8.60 -33.67
CA GLY A 459 12.72 -9.30 -34.95
C GLY A 459 13.27 -10.72 -34.92
N ARG A 460 13.71 -11.26 -33.77
CA ARG A 460 13.92 -12.71 -33.65
C ARG A 460 12.60 -13.43 -33.90
N ARG A 461 12.64 -14.56 -34.61
CA ARG A 461 11.49 -15.45 -34.81
C ARG A 461 11.82 -16.82 -34.26
N LEU A 462 10.89 -17.38 -33.49
CA LEU A 462 11.00 -18.71 -32.91
C LEU A 462 9.91 -19.60 -33.50
N GLU A 463 10.32 -20.58 -34.29
CA GLU A 463 9.41 -21.59 -34.78
C GLU A 463 9.41 -22.82 -33.86
N ARG A 464 8.22 -23.33 -33.59
CA ARG A 464 7.98 -24.50 -32.75
C ARG A 464 6.89 -25.38 -33.37
N ARG A 465 7.06 -26.69 -33.24
CA ARG A 465 6.09 -27.69 -33.71
C ARG A 465 5.76 -28.60 -32.54
N VAL A 466 4.49 -28.65 -32.16
CA VAL A 466 3.97 -29.39 -31.00
C VAL A 466 3.04 -30.49 -31.50
N ALA A 467 3.14 -31.67 -30.92
CA ALA A 467 2.21 -32.77 -31.14
C ALA A 467 1.05 -32.62 -30.15
N LEU A 468 -0.17 -32.41 -30.64
CA LEU A 468 -1.38 -32.37 -29.82
C LEU A 468 -2.13 -33.71 -29.99
N PRO A 469 -2.06 -34.65 -29.05
CA PRO A 469 -2.80 -35.90 -29.12
C PRO A 469 -4.29 -35.64 -28.87
N LEU A 470 -5.17 -36.16 -29.72
CA LEU A 470 -6.62 -36.08 -29.53
C LEU A 470 -7.14 -37.34 -28.86
N PRO A 471 -8.10 -37.28 -27.91
CA PRO A 471 -8.66 -38.46 -27.29
C PRO A 471 -9.48 -39.31 -28.28
N PRO A 472 -9.59 -40.64 -28.07
CA PRO A 472 -10.28 -41.55 -28.98
C PRO A 472 -11.80 -41.31 -29.04
N GLY A 473 -12.43 -40.78 -27.98
CA GLY A 473 -13.87 -40.49 -27.93
C GLY A 473 -14.31 -39.23 -28.68
N LEU A 474 -13.38 -38.56 -29.38
CA LEU A 474 -13.61 -37.31 -30.09
C LEU A 474 -14.12 -37.61 -31.52
N HIS A 475 -15.42 -37.83 -31.69
CA HIS A 475 -15.99 -38.28 -32.96
C HIS A 475 -16.76 -37.18 -33.70
N GLU A 476 -16.58 -37.13 -35.03
CA GLU A 476 -17.41 -36.42 -36.02
C GLU A 476 -17.67 -34.91 -35.80
N GLN A 477 -16.85 -34.23 -35.01
CA GLN A 477 -17.06 -32.81 -34.66
C GLN A 477 -15.94 -31.88 -35.14
N SER A 478 -16.27 -30.60 -35.30
CA SER A 478 -15.26 -29.55 -35.48
C SER A 478 -14.70 -29.14 -34.13
N VAL A 479 -13.38 -29.03 -34.04
CA VAL A 479 -12.65 -28.70 -32.82
C VAL A 479 -11.80 -27.46 -33.08
N ALA A 480 -11.76 -26.55 -32.11
CA ALA A 480 -10.87 -25.41 -32.12
C ALA A 480 -9.55 -25.80 -31.44
N VAL A 481 -8.45 -25.76 -32.19
CA VAL A 481 -7.10 -25.76 -31.61
C VAL A 481 -6.81 -24.32 -31.21
N ARG A 482 -6.83 -24.03 -29.90
CA ARG A 482 -6.42 -22.75 -29.31
C ARG A 482 -4.93 -22.81 -28.98
N ILE A 483 -4.22 -21.75 -29.35
CA ILE A 483 -2.81 -21.53 -29.04
C ILE A 483 -2.75 -20.21 -28.27
N ALA A 484 -2.50 -20.25 -26.97
CA ALA A 484 -2.62 -19.10 -26.07
C ALA A 484 -1.43 -19.00 -25.11
N SER A 485 -1.08 -17.77 -24.70
CA SER A 485 -0.23 -17.59 -23.52
C SER A 485 -0.99 -17.88 -22.24
N GLY A 486 -0.28 -18.27 -21.16
CA GLY A 486 -0.88 -18.47 -19.84
C GLY A 486 -1.74 -17.28 -19.40
N ARG A 487 -1.19 -16.06 -19.50
CA ARG A 487 -1.90 -14.79 -19.25
C ARG A 487 -3.23 -14.65 -20.02
N ALA A 488 -3.33 -15.11 -21.26
CA ALA A 488 -4.56 -15.02 -22.03
C ALA A 488 -5.63 -16.00 -21.51
N LEU A 489 -5.22 -17.22 -21.14
CA LEU A 489 -6.10 -18.20 -20.49
C LEU A 489 -6.57 -17.71 -19.12
N ASP A 490 -5.64 -17.21 -18.30
CA ASP A 490 -5.94 -16.69 -16.95
C ASP A 490 -6.84 -15.47 -16.99
N THR A 491 -6.65 -14.55 -17.95
CA THR A 491 -7.53 -13.38 -18.09
C THR A 491 -8.97 -13.82 -18.35
N ARG A 492 -9.20 -14.81 -19.23
CA ARG A 492 -10.52 -15.38 -19.49
C ARG A 492 -11.09 -16.09 -18.25
N ALA A 493 -10.30 -16.98 -17.64
CA ALA A 493 -10.73 -17.76 -16.49
C ALA A 493 -11.06 -16.88 -15.27
N LEU A 494 -10.23 -15.88 -14.96
CA LEU A 494 -10.44 -14.97 -13.83
C LEU A 494 -11.61 -14.02 -14.07
N GLN A 495 -11.83 -13.53 -15.31
CA GLN A 495 -13.02 -12.72 -15.64
C GLN A 495 -14.33 -13.48 -15.40
N GLN A 496 -14.35 -14.79 -15.64
CA GLN A 496 -15.52 -15.65 -15.42
C GLN A 496 -15.65 -16.11 -13.94
N LYS A 497 -14.55 -16.49 -13.29
CA LYS A 497 -14.56 -17.15 -11.98
C LYS A 497 -14.43 -16.22 -10.77
N ILE A 498 -13.78 -15.06 -10.89
CA ILE A 498 -13.77 -14.07 -9.79
C ILE A 498 -15.21 -13.60 -9.45
N PRO A 499 -16.13 -13.41 -10.41
CA PRO A 499 -17.52 -13.12 -10.11
C PRO A 499 -18.31 -14.21 -9.38
N SER A 500 -17.95 -15.48 -9.56
CA SER A 500 -18.63 -16.64 -8.95
C SER A 500 -18.05 -17.05 -7.59
N ALA A 501 -16.81 -16.68 -7.30
CA ALA A 501 -16.14 -16.94 -6.02
C ALA A 501 -16.98 -16.47 -4.82
N GLN A 502 -17.00 -17.29 -3.76
CA GLN A 502 -17.84 -17.12 -2.58
C GLN A 502 -17.07 -16.90 -1.29
N SER A 503 -15.74 -17.13 -1.30
CA SER A 503 -14.87 -16.88 -0.16
C SER A 503 -13.47 -16.40 -0.59
N ALA A 504 -12.70 -15.91 0.38
CA ALA A 504 -11.32 -15.51 0.16
C ALA A 504 -10.40 -16.70 -0.18
N GLU A 505 -10.68 -17.88 0.38
CA GLU A 505 -9.97 -19.14 0.10
C GLU A 505 -10.19 -19.60 -1.33
N GLU A 506 -11.42 -19.52 -1.86
CA GLU A 506 -11.71 -19.79 -3.26
C GLU A 506 -10.97 -18.81 -4.19
N LEU A 507 -10.96 -17.52 -3.86
CA LEU A 507 -10.21 -16.52 -4.62
C LEU A 507 -8.69 -16.79 -4.58
N ILE A 508 -8.13 -17.16 -3.43
CA ILE A 508 -6.71 -17.53 -3.31
C ILE A 508 -6.42 -18.79 -4.13
N ALA A 509 -7.30 -19.79 -4.11
CA ALA A 509 -7.14 -20.99 -4.94
C ALA A 509 -7.13 -20.67 -6.44
N LEU A 510 -8.04 -19.81 -6.90
CA LEU A 510 -8.07 -19.32 -8.29
C LEU A 510 -6.79 -18.55 -8.66
N LEU A 511 -6.33 -17.63 -7.80
CA LEU A 511 -5.13 -16.83 -8.04
C LEU A 511 -3.85 -17.68 -8.00
N ASN A 512 -3.79 -18.71 -7.15
CA ASN A 512 -2.66 -19.63 -7.06
C ASN A 512 -2.61 -20.64 -8.24
N ALA A 513 -3.72 -20.83 -8.96
CA ALA A 513 -3.84 -21.73 -10.11
C ALA A 513 -3.45 -21.10 -11.46
N GLN A 514 -2.98 -19.84 -11.46
CA GLN A 514 -2.57 -19.14 -12.68
C GLN A 514 -1.40 -19.82 -13.41
N HIS A 515 -1.41 -19.71 -14.73
CA HIS A 515 -0.46 -20.32 -15.65
C HIS A 515 0.85 -19.51 -15.76
N PRO A 516 2.02 -20.16 -15.83
CA PRO A 516 3.29 -19.48 -16.14
C PRO A 516 3.28 -18.63 -17.42
N ASN A 517 3.74 -17.37 -17.29
CA ASN A 517 3.84 -16.39 -18.39
C ASN A 517 4.90 -16.75 -19.47
N ASP A 518 5.79 -17.69 -19.18
CA ASP A 518 6.85 -18.18 -20.07
C ASP A 518 6.43 -19.40 -20.90
N THR A 519 5.15 -19.77 -20.83
CA THR A 519 4.63 -21.02 -21.40
C THR A 519 3.49 -20.75 -22.37
N LEU A 520 3.58 -21.39 -23.54
CA LEU A 520 2.55 -21.42 -24.56
C LEU A 520 1.69 -22.69 -24.39
N TYR A 521 0.39 -22.51 -24.34
CA TYR A 521 -0.60 -23.58 -24.18
C TYR A 521 -1.29 -23.86 -25.51
N ILE A 522 -1.34 -25.13 -25.88
CA ILE A 522 -1.99 -25.63 -27.08
C ILE A 522 -3.13 -26.55 -26.62
N GLN A 523 -4.37 -26.08 -26.74
CA GLN A 523 -5.57 -26.76 -26.26
C GLN A 523 -6.47 -27.18 -27.43
N ALA A 524 -6.94 -28.42 -27.43
CA ALA A 524 -8.06 -28.86 -28.27
C ALA A 524 -9.37 -28.60 -27.53
N VAL A 525 -10.16 -27.61 -27.97
CA VAL A 525 -11.40 -27.20 -27.30
C VAL A 525 -12.63 -27.31 -28.19
N SER A 526 -13.77 -27.65 -27.60
CA SER A 526 -15.09 -27.50 -28.21
C SER A 526 -16.02 -26.74 -27.29
N GLU A 527 -16.93 -25.95 -27.87
CA GLU A 527 -18.05 -25.35 -27.13
C GLU A 527 -18.94 -26.48 -26.56
N ALA A 528 -19.24 -26.43 -25.26
CA ALA A 528 -20.07 -27.44 -24.62
C ALA A 528 -21.01 -26.78 -23.59
N PRO A 529 -22.34 -27.00 -23.65
CA PRO A 529 -23.25 -26.49 -22.63
C PRO A 529 -22.86 -27.05 -21.25
N GLY A 530 -22.69 -26.16 -20.27
CA GLY A 530 -22.24 -26.52 -18.93
C GLY A 530 -22.69 -25.53 -17.86
N ILE A 531 -22.06 -25.63 -16.69
CA ILE A 531 -22.21 -24.69 -15.58
C ILE A 531 -20.81 -24.39 -15.03
N VAL A 532 -20.53 -23.12 -14.73
CA VAL A 532 -19.41 -22.70 -13.87
C VAL A 532 -19.95 -22.51 -12.45
N SER A 533 -19.35 -23.17 -11.46
CA SER A 533 -19.75 -23.05 -10.05
C SER A 533 -18.54 -22.92 -9.13
N GLY A 534 -18.39 -21.75 -8.51
CA GLY A 534 -17.19 -21.40 -7.74
C GLY A 534 -15.93 -21.54 -8.61
N ALA A 535 -14.97 -22.32 -8.15
CA ALA A 535 -13.73 -22.61 -8.88
C ALA A 535 -13.82 -23.76 -9.91
N SER A 536 -14.90 -24.54 -9.91
CA SER A 536 -15.04 -25.77 -10.70
C SER A 536 -15.86 -25.57 -11.96
N ASP A 537 -15.31 -25.99 -13.10
CA ASP A 537 -16.02 -26.06 -14.37
C ASP A 537 -16.65 -27.44 -14.55
N LEU A 538 -17.94 -27.48 -14.86
CA LEU A 538 -18.65 -28.70 -15.25
C LEU A 538 -19.11 -28.59 -16.71
N PRO A 539 -18.20 -28.76 -17.69
CA PRO A 539 -18.55 -28.79 -19.11
C PRO A 539 -19.37 -30.04 -19.47
N ALA A 540 -20.13 -29.96 -20.56
CA ALA A 540 -20.90 -31.07 -21.14
C ALA A 540 -21.89 -31.76 -20.18
N LEU A 541 -22.52 -31.00 -19.28
CA LEU A 541 -23.54 -31.53 -18.36
C LEU A 541 -24.80 -31.99 -19.12
N PRO A 542 -25.33 -33.22 -18.84
CA PRO A 542 -26.62 -33.65 -19.36
C PRO A 542 -27.73 -32.63 -19.02
N PRO A 543 -28.67 -32.35 -19.94
CA PRO A 543 -29.68 -31.30 -19.75
C PRO A 543 -30.51 -31.44 -18.46
N THR A 544 -30.78 -32.67 -18.03
CA THR A 544 -31.49 -32.98 -16.78
C THR A 544 -30.70 -32.56 -15.54
N ILE A 545 -29.40 -32.86 -15.49
CA ILE A 545 -28.49 -32.47 -14.40
C ILE A 545 -28.27 -30.95 -14.41
N ARG A 546 -28.15 -30.36 -15.60
CA ARG A 546 -28.03 -28.90 -15.74
C ARG A 546 -29.24 -28.20 -15.12
N THR A 547 -30.46 -28.66 -15.38
CA THR A 547 -31.69 -28.07 -14.80
C THR A 547 -31.81 -28.25 -13.29
N THR A 548 -31.22 -29.28 -12.67
CA THR A 548 -31.17 -29.43 -11.21
C THR A 548 -30.06 -28.62 -10.53
N LEU A 549 -28.93 -28.41 -11.21
CA LEU A 549 -27.80 -27.62 -10.70
C LEU A 549 -27.93 -26.12 -10.98
N SER A 550 -28.65 -25.72 -12.03
CA SER A 550 -29.05 -24.34 -12.28
C SER A 550 -30.03 -23.87 -11.19
N PRO A 551 -29.70 -22.86 -10.36
CA PRO A 551 -30.56 -22.49 -9.23
C PRO A 551 -31.90 -21.91 -9.70
N SER A 552 -32.99 -22.67 -9.56
CA SER A 552 -34.34 -22.26 -9.97
C SER A 552 -34.94 -21.13 -9.12
N THR A 553 -34.28 -20.73 -8.03
CA THR A 553 -34.74 -19.72 -7.07
C THR A 553 -33.67 -18.68 -6.68
N SER A 554 -32.50 -18.66 -7.35
CA SER A 554 -31.44 -17.66 -7.07
C SER A 554 -31.29 -16.66 -8.22
N SER A 555 -31.13 -15.38 -7.88
CA SER A 555 -30.87 -14.29 -8.83
C SER A 555 -29.46 -14.28 -9.41
N LYS A 556 -28.55 -15.17 -8.96
CA LYS A 556 -27.21 -15.30 -9.54
C LYS A 556 -27.28 -16.13 -10.83
N GLN A 557 -27.15 -15.42 -11.94
CA GLN A 557 -27.01 -15.99 -13.28
C GLN A 557 -25.72 -16.82 -13.36
N ALA A 558 -25.86 -18.13 -13.58
CA ALA A 558 -24.74 -18.98 -13.95
C ALA A 558 -24.46 -18.81 -15.45
N ASP A 559 -23.24 -18.49 -15.83
CA ASP A 559 -22.86 -18.42 -17.23
C ASP A 559 -22.98 -19.80 -17.88
N SER A 560 -23.66 -19.85 -19.03
CA SER A 560 -23.99 -21.08 -19.75
C SER A 560 -22.91 -21.56 -20.72
N TRP A 561 -21.79 -20.82 -20.77
CA TRP A 561 -20.69 -21.00 -21.70
C TRP A 561 -19.52 -21.72 -21.02
N ASN A 562 -19.46 -23.04 -21.20
CA ASN A 562 -18.27 -23.81 -20.86
C ASN A 562 -17.56 -24.25 -22.15
N GLU A 563 -16.24 -24.32 -22.08
CA GLU A 563 -15.42 -25.01 -23.08
C GLU A 563 -15.02 -26.37 -22.52
N LEU A 564 -15.09 -27.41 -23.34
CA LEU A 564 -14.51 -28.71 -23.00
C LEU A 564 -13.10 -28.78 -23.58
N ILE A 565 -12.09 -28.82 -22.71
CA ILE A 565 -10.69 -29.07 -23.09
C ILE A 565 -10.51 -30.59 -23.22
N TRP A 566 -10.31 -31.05 -24.45
CA TRP A 566 -10.12 -32.47 -24.78
C TRP A 566 -8.68 -32.94 -24.64
N SER A 567 -7.75 -32.00 -24.81
CA SER A 567 -6.31 -32.22 -24.75
C SER A 567 -5.62 -30.88 -24.56
N GLU A 568 -4.51 -30.88 -23.83
CA GLU A 568 -3.67 -29.71 -23.58
C GLU A 568 -2.20 -30.11 -23.62
N GLU A 569 -1.40 -29.32 -24.32
CA GLU A 569 0.05 -29.45 -24.37
C GLU A 569 0.69 -28.10 -24.03
N ALA A 570 1.78 -28.13 -23.27
CA ALA A 570 2.46 -26.94 -22.76
C ALA A 570 3.90 -26.86 -23.28
N LEU A 571 4.30 -25.67 -23.75
CA LEU A 571 5.62 -25.43 -24.33
C LEU A 571 6.27 -24.19 -23.71
N THR A 572 7.34 -24.39 -22.95
CA THR A 572 8.16 -23.29 -22.41
C THR A 572 8.93 -22.57 -23.51
N VAL A 573 8.97 -21.24 -23.42
CA VAL A 573 9.60 -20.30 -24.34
C VAL A 573 10.68 -19.51 -23.56
N PRO A 574 11.82 -19.14 -24.18
CA PRO A 574 12.84 -18.31 -23.54
C PRO A 574 12.38 -16.84 -23.48
N GLY A 575 11.42 -16.54 -22.61
CA GLY A 575 10.85 -15.21 -22.43
C GLY A 575 9.34 -15.24 -22.13
N VAL A 576 8.78 -14.08 -21.84
CA VAL A 576 7.32 -13.87 -21.69
C VAL A 576 6.63 -14.12 -23.03
N VAL A 577 5.49 -14.80 -23.00
CA VAL A 577 4.66 -15.09 -24.18
C VAL A 577 3.35 -14.30 -24.11
N GLY A 578 2.98 -13.65 -25.21
CA GLY A 578 1.75 -12.88 -25.34
C GLY A 578 0.92 -13.24 -26.56
N GLY A 579 -0.41 -13.11 -26.41
CA GLY A 579 -1.38 -13.29 -27.48
C GLY A 579 -2.15 -14.62 -27.42
N GLU A 580 -3.08 -14.75 -28.37
CA GLU A 580 -3.92 -15.92 -28.57
C GLU A 580 -4.19 -16.07 -30.08
N GLN A 581 -4.21 -17.30 -30.58
CA GLN A 581 -4.58 -17.66 -31.95
C GLN A 581 -5.43 -18.94 -31.92
N THR A 582 -6.38 -19.06 -32.85
CA THR A 582 -7.27 -20.23 -32.91
C THR A 582 -7.37 -20.75 -34.34
N VAL A 583 -7.18 -22.06 -34.51
CA VAL A 583 -7.26 -22.78 -35.79
C VAL A 583 -8.30 -23.89 -35.67
N ARG A 584 -9.23 -23.99 -36.62
CA ARG A 584 -10.24 -25.06 -36.60
C ARG A 584 -9.76 -26.31 -37.35
N ILE A 585 -10.13 -27.48 -36.82
CA ILE A 585 -9.95 -28.80 -37.43
C ILE A 585 -11.29 -29.54 -37.52
N GLU A 586 -11.37 -30.55 -38.39
CA GLU A 586 -12.43 -31.55 -38.40
C GLU A 586 -11.88 -32.88 -37.89
N VAL A 587 -12.57 -33.52 -36.94
CA VAL A 587 -12.19 -34.86 -36.43
C VAL A 587 -13.14 -35.89 -37.04
N ARG A 588 -12.65 -36.72 -37.96
CA ARG A 588 -13.39 -37.74 -38.72
C ARG A 588 -12.45 -38.88 -39.12
#